data_AF-D8FU91-F1
#
_entry.id   AF-D8FU91-F1
#
_cell.length_a   1.000
_cell.length_b   1.000
_cell.length_c   1.000
_cell.angle_alpha   90.00
_cell.angle_beta   90.00
_cell.angle_gamma   90.00
#
_symmetry.space_group_name_H-M   'P 1'
#
loop_
_entity.id
_entity.type
_entity.pdbx_description
1 polymer ?
#
loop_
_entity_poly.entity_id
_entity_poly.type
_entity_poly.pdbx_seq_one_letter_code
_entity_poly.pdbx_strand_id
1 'polypeptide(L)' 'MNIIESILQQMSGVSQAQKKFIVTLLSTIVLVYAKVKFTNLGRYSSANEKTYRRQFFQKFDWSHFSKLFIKKP' A
#
# COMPACT_ATOMS: atom_id res chain seq x y z
N MET A 1 11.05 -3.54 11.63
CA MET A 1 10.17 -2.49 11.06
C MET A 1 10.49 -2.36 9.59
N ASN A 2 9.52 -2.58 8.71
CA ASN A 2 9.71 -2.54 7.26
C ASN A 2 9.99 -1.07 6.82
N ILE A 3 10.83 -0.84 5.79
CA ILE A 3 11.16 0.50 5.28
C ILE A 3 9.89 1.31 4.95
N ILE A 4 8.88 0.63 4.41
CA ILE A 4 7.56 1.17 4.05
C ILE A 4 6.82 1.65 5.30
N GLU A 5 6.76 0.84 6.37
CA GLU A 5 6.09 1.20 7.63
C GLU A 5 6.70 2.45 8.25
N SER A 6 8.03 2.53 8.24
CA SER A 6 8.75 3.67 8.79
C SER A 6 8.52 4.96 7.99
N ILE A 7 8.36 4.89 6.67
CA ILE A 7 7.96 6.04 5.85
C ILE A 7 6.51 6.45 6.15
N LEU A 8 5.60 5.48 6.20
CA LEU A 8 4.18 5.72 6.51
C LEU A 8 3.98 6.31 7.93
N GLN A 9 4.87 6.03 8.87
CA GLN A 9 4.86 6.66 10.19
C GLN A 9 5.19 8.15 10.15
N GLN A 10 6.04 8.59 9.21
CA GLN A 10 6.42 10.00 9.04
C GLN A 10 5.35 10.82 8.33
N MET A 11 4.44 10.18 7.57
CA MET A 11 3.37 10.87 6.87
C MET A 11 2.21 11.22 7.83
N SER A 12 1.97 12.52 8.01
CA SER A 12 0.76 13.04 8.68
C SER A 12 -0.48 12.83 7.81
N GLY A 13 -1.61 12.49 8.42
CA GLY A 13 -2.90 12.36 7.72
C GLY A 13 -3.19 10.99 7.08
N VAL A 14 -2.26 10.03 7.17
CA VAL A 14 -2.50 8.64 6.76
C VAL A 14 -3.05 7.84 7.94
N SER A 15 -4.27 7.33 7.83
CA SER A 15 -4.89 6.52 8.89
C SER A 15 -4.18 5.17 9.07
N GLN A 16 -4.27 4.57 10.26
CA GLN A 16 -3.65 3.25 10.52
C GLN A 16 -4.17 2.16 9.57
N ALA A 17 -5.46 2.20 9.23
CA ALA A 17 -6.06 1.28 8.26
C ALA A 17 -5.42 1.45 6.85
N GLN A 18 -5.20 2.70 6.43
CA GLN A 18 -4.54 2.98 5.16
C GLN A 18 -3.06 2.61 5.18
N LYS A 19 -2.34 2.83 6.29
CA LYS A 19 -0.94 2.37 6.44
C LYS A 19 -0.85 0.85 6.28
N LYS A 20 -1.70 0.10 6.98
CA LYS A 20 -1.78 -1.35 6.85
C LYS A 20 -2.08 -1.78 5.41
N PHE A 21 -3.03 -1.09 4.76
CA PHE A 21 -3.37 -1.36 3.37
C PHE A 21 -2.20 -1.13 2.42
N ILE A 22 -1.45 -0.04 2.54
CA ILE A 22 -0.30 0.26 1.66
C ILE A 22 0.80 -0.80 1.81
N VAL A 23 1.08 -1.24 3.06
CA VAL A 23 2.02 -2.34 3.31
C VAL A 23 1.53 -3.62 2.63
N THR A 24 0.26 -3.99 2.81
CA THR A 24 -0.34 -5.15 2.12
C THR A 24 -0.24 -5.01 0.60
N LEU A 25 -0.62 -3.87 0.03
CA LEU A 25 -0.64 -3.62 -1.41
C LEU A 25 0.74 -3.79 -2.04
N LEU A 26 1.76 -3.10 -1.51
CA LEU A 26 3.12 -3.15 -2.07
C LEU A 26 3.72 -4.54 -1.93
N SER A 27 3.49 -5.22 -0.80
CA SER A 27 3.94 -6.60 -0.60
C SER A 27 3.21 -7.58 -1.52
N THR A 28 1.95 -7.33 -1.85
CA THR A 28 1.16 -8.21 -2.72
C THR A 28 1.55 -8.03 -4.18
N ILE A 29 1.80 -6.79 -4.64
CA ILE A 29 2.16 -6.51 -6.03
C ILE A 29 3.40 -7.30 -6.46
N VAL A 30 4.39 -7.45 -5.58
CA VAL A 30 5.61 -8.23 -5.88
C VAL A 30 5.40 -9.74 -5.92
N LEU A 31 4.28 -10.24 -5.38
CA LEU A 31 3.91 -11.67 -5.40
C LEU A 31 2.97 -12.03 -6.55
N VAL A 32 2.29 -11.05 -7.15
CA VAL A 32 1.32 -11.32 -8.21
C VAL A 32 2.05 -11.65 -9.51
N TYR A 33 2.03 -12.93 -9.88
CA TYR A 33 2.57 -13.44 -11.16
C TYR A 33 1.68 -13.13 -12.38
N ALA A 34 0.51 -12.52 -12.16
CA ALA A 34 -0.47 -12.19 -13.21
C ALA A 34 -0.63 -10.67 -13.36
N LYS A 35 -1.62 -10.23 -14.15
CA LYS A 35 -1.99 -8.81 -14.19
C LYS A 35 -2.43 -8.35 -12.79
N VAL A 36 -1.95 -7.17 -12.38
CA VAL A 36 -2.34 -6.53 -11.11
C VAL A 36 -3.78 -6.00 -11.21
N LYS A 37 -4.74 -6.90 -11.03
CA LYS A 37 -6.18 -6.62 -10.95
C LYS A 37 -6.63 -6.80 -9.50
N PHE A 38 -7.69 -6.10 -9.07
CA PHE A 38 -8.20 -6.21 -7.70
C PHE A 38 -8.58 -7.64 -7.30
N THR A 39 -9.09 -8.45 -8.23
CA THR A 39 -9.35 -9.88 -8.02
C THR A 39 -8.08 -10.66 -7.70
N ASN A 40 -7.00 -10.43 -8.45
CA ASN A 40 -5.71 -11.09 -8.23
C ASN A 40 -5.05 -10.58 -6.95
N LEU A 41 -5.04 -9.28 -6.70
CA LEU A 41 -4.57 -8.71 -5.44
C LEU A 41 -5.31 -9.30 -4.23
N GLY A 42 -6.62 -9.52 -4.37
CA GLY A 42 -7.43 -10.20 -3.35
C GLY A 42 -7.04 -11.66 -3.13
N ARG A 43 -6.63 -12.37 -4.19
CA ARG A 43 -6.20 -13.77 -4.14
C ARG A 43 -4.83 -13.95 -3.48
N TYR A 44 -3.91 -13.03 -3.69
CA TYR A 44 -2.53 -13.11 -3.20
C TYR A 44 -2.30 -12.37 -1.88
N SER A 45 -3.36 -11.96 -1.17
CA SER A 45 -3.24 -11.23 0.10
C SER A 45 -4.33 -11.61 1.09
N SER A 46 -4.20 -11.13 2.33
CA SER A 46 -5.23 -11.27 3.36
C SER A 46 -6.40 -10.30 3.20
N ALA A 47 -6.34 -9.37 2.24
CA ALA A 47 -7.42 -8.43 1.95
C ALA A 47 -8.27 -8.94 0.78
N ASN A 48 -9.59 -8.75 0.82
CA ASN A 48 -10.46 -9.10 -0.30
C ASN A 48 -10.52 -8.00 -1.37
N GLU A 49 -11.06 -8.33 -2.55
CA GLU A 49 -11.22 -7.39 -3.67
C GLU A 49 -11.97 -6.10 -3.28
N LYS A 50 -13.02 -6.22 -2.45
CA LYS A 50 -13.83 -5.08 -2.00
C LYS A 50 -12.99 -4.09 -1.19
N THR A 51 -12.07 -4.58 -0.36
CA THR A 51 -11.11 -3.75 0.37
C THR A 51 -10.18 -3.02 -0.59
N TYR A 52 -9.62 -3.69 -1.60
CA TYR A 52 -8.79 -3.03 -2.62
C TYR A 52 -9.55 -1.92 -3.33
N ARG A 53 -10.77 -2.19 -3.82
CA ARG A 53 -11.61 -1.18 -4.46
C ARG A 53 -11.82 0.04 -3.55
N ARG A 54 -12.26 -0.18 -2.31
CA ARG A 54 -12.52 0.88 -1.34
C ARG A 54 -11.30 1.72 -1.01
N GLN A 55 -10.13 1.09 -0.83
CA GLN A 55 -8.90 1.78 -0.49
C GLN A 55 -8.29 2.54 -1.68
N PHE A 56 -8.42 2.01 -2.91
CA PHE A 56 -8.03 2.75 -4.12
C PHE A 56 -8.92 3.98 -4.40
N PHE A 57 -10.15 4.03 -3.87
CA PHE A 57 -10.97 5.26 -3.88
C PHE A 57 -10.49 6.31 -2.87
N GLN A 58 -9.70 5.93 -1.87
CA GLN A 58 -9.15 6.88 -0.90
C GLN A 58 -7.95 7.61 -1.48
N LYS A 59 -7.83 8.90 -1.18
CA LYS A 59 -6.64 9.68 -1.55
C LYS A 59 -5.44 9.18 -0.76
N PHE A 60 -4.31 9.04 -1.44
CA PHE A 60 -3.01 8.77 -0.83
C PHE A 60 -1.96 9.64 -1.53
N ASP A 61 -1.14 10.33 -0.76
CA ASP A 61 -0.12 11.22 -1.30
C ASP A 61 1.13 10.44 -1.72
N TRP A 62 1.04 9.85 -2.92
CA TRP A 62 2.14 9.11 -3.54
C TRP A 62 3.40 9.97 -3.76
N SER A 63 3.24 11.29 -3.97
CA SER A 63 4.36 12.20 -4.18
C SER A 63 5.16 12.38 -2.89
N HIS A 64 4.48 12.64 -1.77
CA HIS A 64 5.12 12.73 -0.46
C HIS A 64 5.74 11.40 -0.05
N PHE A 65 5.03 10.28 -0.23
CA PHE A 65 5.59 8.95 0.03
C PHE A 65 6.89 8.71 -0.76
N SER A 66 6.87 9.00 -2.06
CA SER A 66 8.04 8.77 -2.94
C SER A 66 9.23 9.66 -2.57
N LYS A 67 8.98 10.93 -2.21
CA LYS A 67 10.04 11.84 -1.71
C LYS A 67 10.71 11.30 -0.46
N LEU A 68 9.94 10.76 0.49
CA LEU A 68 10.49 10.15 1.70
C LEU A 68 11.23 8.85 1.40
N PHE A 69 10.73 8.06 0.45
CA PHE A 69 11.39 6.82 0.01
C PHE A 69 12.76 7.08 -0.62
N ILE A 70 12.85 8.04 -1.54
CA ILE A 70 14.12 8.39 -2.23
C ILE A 70 15.15 8.99 -1.25
N LYS A 71 14.71 9.73 -0.23
CA LYS A 71 15.60 10.31 0.78
C LYS A 71 16.16 9.28 1.77
N LYS A 72 15.61 8.08 1.79
CA LYS A 72 16.00 7.05 2.75
C LYS A 72 17.12 6.21 2.13
N PRO A 73 18.34 6.23 2.70
CA PRO A 73 19.47 5.47 2.20
C PRO A 73 19.28 3.96 2.39
#